data_AF-A0A920L6T2-F1
#
_entry.id   AF-A0A920L6T2-F1
#
_cell.length_a   1.000
_cell.length_b   1.000
_cell.length_c   1.000
_cell.angle_alpha   90.00
_cell.angle_beta   90.00
_cell.angle_gamma   90.00
#
_symmetry.space_group_name_H-M   'P 1'
#
loop_
_entity.id
_entity.type
_entity.pdbx_description
1 polymer ?
#
loop_
_entity_poly.entity_id
_entity_poly.type
_entity_poly.pdbx_seq_one_letter_code
_entity_poly.pdbx_strand_id
1 'polypeptide(L)'
;MIEDYQESYEMRIFGEEYLKFKHYLEENNFVYIKMYVKEGWKNNETGRVGDPRLQFLNFNQLQDSLSATAKRLSVKLEVDLIEEDHIKFLNRFLKIIKVTKSLFLIFMEMKMG
;
A
#
# COMPACT_ATOMS: atom_id res chain seq x y z
N MET A 1 16.28 6.06 5.00
CA MET A 1 15.99 4.72 4.41
C MET A 1 14.56 4.37 4.80
N ILE A 2 13.76 3.86 3.87
CA ILE A 2 12.44 3.30 4.19
C ILE A 2 12.48 1.83 3.84
N GLU A 3 11.97 1.00 4.74
CA GLU A 3 12.04 -0.44 4.64
C GLU A 3 10.63 -1.02 4.61
N ASP A 4 10.42 -2.00 3.74
CA ASP A 4 9.29 -2.92 3.84
C ASP A 4 9.78 -4.36 4.08
N TYR A 5 8.88 -5.34 4.01
CA TYR A 5 9.22 -6.74 4.25
C TYR A 5 10.10 -7.38 3.17
N GLN A 6 10.35 -6.70 2.05
CA GLN A 6 11.08 -7.22 0.90
C GLN A 6 12.35 -6.41 0.63
N GLU A 7 12.27 -5.08 0.66
CA GLU A 7 13.33 -4.20 0.18
C GLU A 7 13.50 -2.93 1.05
N SER A 8 14.67 -2.33 0.92
CA SER A 8 15.00 -1.02 1.51
C SER A 8 15.20 0.00 0.39
N TYR A 9 14.53 1.14 0.51
CA TYR A 9 14.60 2.24 -0.45
C TYR A 9 15.26 3.47 0.17
N GLU A 10 16.25 4.02 -0.52
CA GLU A 10 16.81 5.32 -0.19
C GLU A 10 16.04 6.42 -0.92
N MET A 11 15.48 7.35 -0.16
CA MET A 11 14.74 8.49 -0.70
C MET A 11 15.27 9.77 -0.10
N ARG A 12 15.33 10.82 -0.92
CA ARG A 12 15.77 12.14 -0.51
C ARG A 12 14.59 13.11 -0.57
N ILE A 13 14.43 13.87 0.51
CA ILE A 13 13.39 14.89 0.67
C ILE A 13 14.06 16.18 1.14
N PHE A 14 13.61 17.32 0.62
CA PHE A 14 14.31 18.59 0.82
C PHE A 14 13.34 19.76 1.06
N GLY A 15 13.88 20.86 1.58
CA GLY A 15 13.19 22.14 1.68
C GLY A 15 11.91 22.09 2.51
N GLU A 16 10.88 22.81 2.05
CA GLU A 16 9.58 22.89 2.72
C GLU A 16 8.88 21.53 2.81
N GLU A 17 9.07 20.66 1.83
CA GLU A 17 8.48 19.32 1.83
C GLU A 17 9.05 18.47 2.97
N TYR A 18 10.36 18.56 3.22
CA TYR A 18 10.98 17.92 4.38
C TYR A 18 10.44 18.50 5.70
N LEU A 19 10.42 19.83 5.85
CA LEU A 19 9.92 20.47 7.07
C LEU A 19 8.47 20.09 7.36
N LYS A 20 7.65 19.96 6.32
CA LYS A 20 6.25 19.58 6.40
C LYS A 20 6.04 18.14 6.88
N PHE A 21 6.90 17.20 6.49
CA PHE A 21 6.72 15.77 6.75
C PHE A 21 7.70 15.18 7.77
N LYS A 22 8.64 15.97 8.28
CA LYS A 22 9.70 15.54 9.19
C LYS A 22 9.21 14.70 10.37
N HIS A 23 8.07 15.06 10.97
CA HIS A 23 7.51 14.35 12.13
C HIS A 23 7.00 12.94 11.80
N TYR A 24 6.85 12.58 10.53
CA TYR A 24 6.56 11.20 10.10
C TYR A 24 7.81 10.36 9.82
N LEU A 25 9.00 10.98 9.79
CA LEU A 25 10.27 10.36 9.40
C LEU A 25 11.13 9.90 10.59
N GLU A 26 10.52 9.76 11.77
CA GLU A 26 11.19 9.21 12.95
C GLU A 26 11.34 7.69 12.83
N GLU A 27 12.38 7.15 13.46
CA GLU A 27 12.60 5.70 13.48
C GLU A 27 11.42 4.95 14.10
N ASN A 28 11.15 3.75 13.61
CA ASN A 28 10.07 2.87 14.06
C ASN A 28 8.64 3.40 13.81
N ASN A 29 8.47 4.50 13.05
CA ASN A 29 7.16 4.94 12.61
C ASN A 29 6.67 4.17 11.38
N PHE A 30 5.49 3.54 11.50
CA PHE A 30 4.79 2.95 10.36
C PHE A 30 4.08 4.04 9.57
N VAL A 31 4.58 4.33 8.38
CA VAL A 31 4.10 5.44 7.56
C VAL A 31 3.58 4.95 6.21
N TYR A 32 2.41 5.47 5.81
CA TYR A 32 1.90 5.41 4.45
C TYR A 32 2.32 6.67 3.70
N ILE A 33 3.05 6.49 2.61
CA ILE A 33 3.56 7.59 1.78
C ILE A 33 2.89 7.54 0.41
N LYS A 34 2.27 8.65 0.03
CA LYS A 34 1.76 8.85 -1.32
C LYS A 34 2.69 9.80 -2.05
N MET A 35 3.25 9.34 -3.17
CA MET A 35 4.17 10.11 -4.00
C MET A 35 3.96 9.80 -5.49
N TYR A 36 4.47 10.68 -6.34
CA TYR A 36 4.62 10.43 -7.77
C TYR A 36 6.09 10.35 -8.15
N VAL A 37 6.41 9.47 -9.09
CA VAL A 37 7.66 9.53 -9.84
C VAL A 37 7.43 10.48 -11.01
N LYS A 38 8.18 11.57 -11.05
CA LYS A 38 8.22 12.53 -12.15
C LYS A 38 9.48 12.35 -12.96
N GLU A 39 9.37 12.68 -14.23
CA GLU A 39 10.53 12.76 -15.10
C GLU A 39 11.57 13.77 -14.54
N GLY A 40 12.84 13.46 -14.77
CA GLY A 40 13.94 14.36 -14.43
C GLY A 40 13.82 15.69 -15.14
N TRP A 41 14.59 16.68 -14.69
CA TRP A 41 14.60 17.97 -15.38
C TRP A 41 15.18 17.78 -16.79
N LYS A 42 14.50 18.33 -17.79
CA LYS A 42 15.01 18.40 -19.15
C LYS A 42 16.02 19.53 -19.24
N ASN A 43 17.23 19.21 -19.67
CA ASN A 43 18.22 20.23 -19.99
C ASN A 43 17.79 20.90 -21.31
N ASN A 44 17.53 22.21 -21.26
CA ASN A 44 17.03 22.98 -22.42
C ASN A 44 18.05 23.09 -23.56
N GLU A 45 19.34 22.93 -23.28
CA GLU A 45 20.42 23.05 -24.27
C GLU A 45 20.73 21.69 -24.93
N THR A 46 20.78 20.62 -24.13
CA THR A 46 21.18 19.28 -24.61
C THR A 46 20.00 18.37 -24.91
N GLY A 47 18.78 18.75 -24.51
CA GLY A 47 17.56 17.94 -24.62
C GLY A 47 17.54 16.72 -23.71
N ARG A 48 18.63 16.45 -22.97
CA ARG A 48 18.76 15.29 -22.09
C ARG A 48 17.84 15.42 -20.88
N VAL A 49 17.23 14.31 -20.52
CA VAL A 49 16.39 14.18 -19.34
C VAL A 49 17.26 13.63 -18.21
N GLY A 50 17.25 14.32 -17.06
CA GLY A 50 17.95 13.86 -15.86
C GLY A 50 17.25 12.68 -15.16
N ASP A 51 17.76 12.29 -14.00
CA ASP A 51 17.19 11.19 -13.23
C ASP A 51 15.75 11.48 -12.77
N PRO A 52 14.88 10.45 -12.68
CA PRO A 52 13.54 10.58 -12.13
C PRO A 52 13.54 11.18 -10.73
N ARG A 53 12.48 11.93 -10.43
CA ARG A 53 12.36 12.65 -9.16
C ARG A 53 11.10 12.24 -8.44
N LEU A 54 11.19 12.08 -7.14
CA LEU A 54 10.03 11.87 -6.29
C LEU A 54 9.38 13.22 -5.98
N GLN A 55 8.05 13.24 -6.04
CA GLN A 55 7.25 14.33 -5.49
C GLN A 55 6.31 13.74 -4.45
N PHE A 56 6.44 14.19 -3.19
CA PHE A 56 5.65 13.66 -2.10
C PHE A 56 4.34 14.43 -1.98
N LEU A 57 3.22 13.71 -1.99
CA LEU A 57 1.89 14.29 -1.87
C LEU A 57 1.41 14.28 -0.42
N ASN A 58 1.65 13.15 0.27
CA ASN A 58 1.18 12.99 1.63
C ASN A 58 1.96 11.91 2.41
N PHE A 59 2.05 12.13 3.71
CA PHE A 59 2.52 11.19 4.71
C PHE A 59 1.43 11.05 5.75
N ASN A 60 1.02 9.82 6.06
CA ASN A 60 0.09 9.50 7.15
C ASN A 60 0.63 8.33 7.94
N GLN A 61 0.23 8.23 9.20
CA GLN A 61 0.38 6.99 9.96
C GLN A 61 -0.35 5.83 9.26
N LEU A 62 0.29 4.67 9.20
CA LEU A 62 -0.21 3.52 8.45
C LEU A 62 -1.59 3.06 8.97
N GLN A 63 -1.78 3.04 10.29
CA GLN A 63 -3.02 2.63 10.96
C GLN A 63 -4.22 3.51 10.57
N ASP A 64 -4.01 4.82 10.44
CA ASP A 64 -5.06 5.77 10.08
C ASP A 64 -5.40 5.67 8.59
N SER A 65 -4.37 5.43 7.76
CA SER A 65 -4.52 5.25 6.32
C SER A 65 -5.38 4.04 5.97
N LEU A 66 -5.28 2.95 6.75
CA LEU A 66 -6.07 1.74 6.56
C LEU A 66 -7.56 2.04 6.75
N SER A 67 -7.91 2.72 7.84
CA SER A 67 -9.30 3.04 8.17
C SER A 67 -9.93 3.98 7.13
N ALA A 68 -9.19 4.99 6.68
CA ALA A 68 -9.67 5.98 5.72
C ALA A 68 -9.70 5.47 4.26
N THR A 69 -8.86 4.50 3.91
CA THR A 69 -8.62 4.12 2.50
C THR A 69 -8.96 2.66 2.20
N ALA A 70 -9.32 1.83 3.18
CA ALA A 70 -9.73 0.45 2.96
C ALA A 70 -11.03 0.39 2.15
N LYS A 71 -10.89 0.28 0.83
CA LYS A 71 -11.98 0.16 -0.15
C LYS A 71 -12.52 -1.27 -0.28
N ARG A 72 -11.71 -2.26 0.10
CA ARG A 72 -12.00 -3.68 -0.16
C ARG A 72 -11.54 -4.57 0.99
N LEU A 73 -12.39 -5.52 1.36
CA LEU A 73 -11.98 -6.66 2.16
C LEU A 73 -11.54 -7.78 1.21
N SER A 74 -10.34 -8.34 1.38
CA SER A 74 -9.90 -9.50 0.62
C SER A 74 -9.79 -10.70 1.56
N VAL A 75 -10.47 -11.79 1.24
CA VAL A 75 -10.37 -13.05 1.99
C VAL A 75 -9.62 -14.04 1.13
N LYS A 76 -8.51 -14.55 1.65
CA LYS A 76 -7.74 -15.63 1.04
C LYS A 76 -8.26 -16.95 1.56
N LEU A 77 -8.61 -17.85 0.65
CA LEU A 77 -9.14 -19.18 0.94
C LEU A 77 -8.21 -20.20 0.30
N GLU A 78 -7.69 -21.10 1.12
CA GLU A 78 -6.95 -22.27 0.65
C GLU A 78 -7.95 -23.35 0.27
N VAL A 79 -7.98 -23.71 -1.02
CA VAL A 79 -9.05 -24.54 -1.60
C VAL A 79 -9.13 -25.90 -0.90
N ASP A 80 -7.97 -26.47 -0.56
CA ASP A 80 -7.86 -27.78 0.06
C ASP A 80 -8.40 -27.83 1.50
N LEU A 81 -8.59 -26.66 2.13
CA LEU A 81 -9.16 -26.52 3.47
C LEU A 81 -10.63 -26.09 3.45
N ILE A 82 -11.26 -25.95 2.27
CA ILE A 82 -12.67 -25.52 2.17
C ILE A 82 -13.58 -26.72 2.41
N GLU A 83 -14.34 -26.66 3.50
CA GLU A 83 -15.39 -27.61 3.84
C GLU A 83 -16.77 -26.94 3.78
N GLU A 84 -17.82 -27.75 3.83
CA GLU A 84 -19.20 -27.26 3.74
C GLU A 84 -19.54 -26.24 4.84
N ASP A 85 -18.97 -26.41 6.04
CA ASP A 85 -19.16 -25.49 7.15
C ASP A 85 -18.44 -24.15 6.96
N HIS A 86 -17.29 -24.15 6.28
CA HIS A 86 -16.61 -22.91 5.84
C HIS A 86 -17.47 -22.15 4.83
N ILE A 87 -18.12 -22.86 3.89
CA ILE A 87 -19.04 -22.26 2.92
C ILE A 87 -20.27 -21.67 3.63
N LYS A 88 -20.86 -22.40 4.58
CA LYS A 88 -22.01 -21.93 5.39
C LYS A 88 -21.64 -20.70 6.22
N PHE A 89 -20.47 -20.70 6.85
CA PHE A 89 -19.95 -19.55 7.59
C PHE A 89 -19.76 -18.35 6.67
N LEU A 90 -19.08 -18.52 5.53
CA LEU A 90 -18.85 -17.46 4.57
C LEU A 90 -20.18 -16.88 4.10
N ASN A 91 -21.15 -17.70 3.72
CA ASN A 91 -22.48 -17.22 3.33
C ASN A 91 -23.21 -16.40 4.41
N ARG A 92 -23.08 -16.78 5.68
CA ARG A 92 -23.62 -15.98 6.80
C ARG A 92 -22.87 -14.66 6.95
N PHE A 93 -21.55 -14.71 6.92
CA PHE A 93 -20.67 -13.54 7.03
C PHE A 93 -20.88 -12.53 5.89
N LEU A 94 -21.06 -13.01 4.65
CA LEU A 94 -21.36 -12.20 3.46
C LEU A 94 -22.68 -11.43 3.59
N LYS A 95 -23.70 -12.03 4.22
CA LYS A 95 -24.97 -11.35 4.47
C LYS A 95 -24.80 -10.18 5.44
N ILE A 96 -23.86 -10.27 6.37
CA ILE A 96 -23.53 -9.20 7.32
C ILE A 96 -22.75 -8.07 6.62
N ILE A 97 -21.78 -8.41 5.77
CA ILE A 97 -20.91 -7.43 5.08
C ILE A 97 -21.61 -6.68 3.96
N LYS A 98 -22.67 -7.24 3.36
CA LYS A 98 -23.43 -6.65 2.24
C LYS A 98 -23.88 -5.20 2.44
N VAL A 99 -23.73 -4.63 3.63
CA VAL A 99 -24.11 -3.27 4.01
C VAL A 99 -23.01 -2.22 3.81
N THR A 100 -21.69 -2.55 3.71
CA THR A 100 -20.66 -1.49 3.85
C THR A 100 -19.45 -1.48 2.90
N LYS A 101 -18.92 -2.59 2.39
CA LYS A 101 -17.69 -2.57 1.53
C LYS A 101 -17.67 -3.67 0.46
N SER A 102 -16.89 -3.44 -0.61
CA SER A 102 -16.64 -4.45 -1.65
C SER A 102 -15.82 -5.61 -1.07
N LEU A 103 -16.23 -6.86 -1.33
CA LEU A 103 -15.48 -8.05 -0.96
C LEU A 103 -14.84 -8.68 -2.18
N PHE A 104 -13.64 -9.22 -2.01
CA PHE A 104 -12.99 -10.06 -3.00
C PHE A 104 -12.47 -11.35 -2.37
N LEU A 105 -12.68 -12.46 -3.06
CA LEU A 105 -12.21 -13.76 -2.65
C LEU A 105 -11.02 -14.14 -3.51
N ILE A 106 -9.94 -14.58 -2.87
CA ILE A 106 -8.75 -15.11 -3.54
C ILE A 106 -8.68 -16.58 -3.18
N PHE A 107 -8.85 -17.45 -4.18
CA PHE A 107 -8.68 -18.88 -4.03
C PHE A 107 -7.23 -19.24 -4.34
N MET A 108 -6.57 -19.96 -3.43
CA MET A 108 -5.20 -20.41 -3.58
C MET A 108 -5.18 -21.93 -3.53
N GLU A 109 -4.51 -22.55 -4.49
CA GLU A 109 -4.17 -23.98 -4.44
C GLU A 109 -2.83 -24.15 -3.73
N MET A 110 -2.73 -25.16 -2.87
CA MET A 110 -1.48 -25.48 -2.21
C MET A 110 -0.54 -26.14 -3.23
N LYS A 111 0.59 -25.52 -3.53
CA LYS A 111 1.64 -26.18 -4.32
C LYS A 111 2.40 -27.12 -3.40
N MET A 112 2.20 -28.43 -3.56
CA MET A 112 3.09 -29.41 -2.95
C MET A 112 4.48 -29.27 -3.58
N GLY A 113 5.47 -28.98 -2.73
CA GLY A 113 6.89 -28.96 -3.09
C GLY A 113 7.50 -30.35 -3.19
#